data_AF-A0A0R3RHA8-F1
#
_entry.id   AF-A0A0R3RHA8-F1
#
_cell.length_a   1.000
_cell.length_b   1.000
_cell.length_c   1.000
_cell.angle_alpha   90.00
_cell.angle_beta   90.00
_cell.angle_gamma   90.00
#
_symmetry.space_group_name_H-M   'P 1'
#
loop_
_entity.id
_entity.type
_entity.pdbx_description
1 polymer ?
#
loop_
_entity_poly.entity_id
_entity_poly.type
_entity_poly.pdbx_seq_one_letter_code
_entity_poly.pdbx_strand_id
1 'polypeptide(L)'
;MKIPPFSFFNNCLGALAAMADVLTQNFVEKRWQNGNYNSARTIRFSSLILFWIAPITYRWFLLLEKLKGDASLLPLKRMILDQSLAAPLFTFSFIANLHILEGNSPKDALEKAKRDIIPVWPLVQLINFYLLPLRYRVIFVQFVGLFWNMYLSYATQIETKKTSDPEK
;
A
#
# COMPACT_ATOMS: atom_id res chain seq x y z
N MET A 1 17.87 -2.69 -15.10
CA MET A 1 17.68 -1.63 -14.08
C MET A 1 18.67 -1.95 -12.97
N LYS A 2 19.49 -1.01 -12.52
CA LYS A 2 20.37 -1.21 -11.35
C LYS A 2 19.69 -0.53 -10.17
N ILE A 3 19.42 -1.24 -9.09
CA ILE A 3 18.94 -0.64 -7.84
C ILE A 3 19.98 0.38 -7.35
N PRO A 4 19.57 1.62 -7.00
CA PRO A 4 20.49 2.62 -6.47
C PRO A 4 21.02 2.21 -5.09
N PRO A 5 22.10 2.83 -4.59
CA PRO A 5 22.66 2.50 -3.28
C PRO A 5 21.61 2.56 -2.16
N PHE A 6 21.71 1.64 -1.20
CA PHE A 6 20.76 1.49 -0.08
C PHE A 6 20.45 2.81 0.63
N SER A 7 21.48 3.59 0.98
CA SER A 7 21.34 4.88 1.66
C SER A 7 20.55 5.89 0.83
N PHE A 8 20.80 5.96 -0.48
CA PHE A 8 20.06 6.83 -1.40
C PHE A 8 18.60 6.40 -1.50
N PHE A 9 18.34 5.11 -1.66
CA PHE A 9 16.99 4.55 -1.73
C PHE A 9 16.18 4.85 -0.46
N ASN A 10 16.78 4.60 0.72
CA ASN A 10 16.15 4.86 2.02
C ASN A 10 15.81 6.34 2.23
N ASN A 11 16.78 7.23 1.94
CA ASN A 11 16.60 8.67 2.12
C ASN A 11 15.53 9.23 1.19
N CYS A 12 15.48 8.77 -0.07
CA CYS A 12 14.43 9.17 -1.01
C CYS A 12 13.04 8.74 -0.55
N LEU A 13 12.89 7.49 -0.07
CA LEU A 13 11.60 6.99 0.43
C LEU A 13 11.12 7.75 1.66
N GLY A 14 12.02 8.02 2.63
CA GLY A 14 11.68 8.83 3.79
C GLY A 14 11.26 10.26 3.42
N ALA A 15 12.01 10.91 2.53
CA ALA A 15 11.69 12.26 2.05
C ALA A 15 10.35 12.31 1.29
N LEU A 16 10.05 11.31 0.46
CA LEU A 16 8.76 11.19 -0.22
C LEU A 16 7.61 11.00 0.77
N ALA A 17 7.80 10.20 1.80
CA ALA A 17 6.80 10.01 2.85
C ALA A 17 6.53 11.30 3.64
N ALA A 18 7.59 12.05 3.97
CA ALA A 18 7.45 13.36 4.59
C ALA A 18 6.67 14.33 3.68
N MET A 19 7.03 14.40 2.40
CA MET A 19 6.37 15.28 1.44
C MET A 19 4.90 14.91 1.24
N ALA A 20 4.58 13.61 1.12
CA ALA A 20 3.21 13.13 0.99
C ALA A 20 2.34 13.53 2.19
N ASP A 21 2.89 13.41 3.40
CA ASP A 21 2.19 13.80 4.62
C ASP A 21 1.99 15.32 4.70
N VAL A 22 2.99 16.13 4.34
CA VAL A 22 2.88 17.60 4.27
C VAL A 22 1.77 18.03 3.30
N LEU A 23 1.75 17.45 2.10
CA LEU A 23 0.74 17.74 1.09
C LEU A 23 -0.66 17.32 1.56
N THR A 24 -0.78 16.19 2.26
CA THR A 24 -2.05 15.73 2.83
C THR A 24 -2.56 16.69 3.89
N GLN A 25 -1.70 17.08 4.83
CA GLN A 25 -2.05 18.04 5.88
C GLN A 25 -2.42 19.41 5.30
N ASN A 26 -1.80 19.82 4.19
CA ASN A 26 -2.04 21.12 3.57
C ASN A 26 -3.30 21.15 2.67
N PHE A 27 -3.41 20.23 1.72
CA PHE A 27 -4.42 20.30 0.66
C PHE A 27 -5.70 19.52 0.96
N VAL A 28 -5.59 18.40 1.68
CA VAL A 28 -6.74 17.55 2.00
C VAL A 28 -7.36 18.02 3.32
N GLU A 29 -6.54 18.13 4.35
CA GLU A 29 -7.00 18.45 5.71
C GLU A 29 -7.03 19.96 6.01
N LYS A 30 -6.47 20.80 5.12
CA LYS A 30 -6.36 22.26 5.26
C LYS A 30 -5.81 22.70 6.63
N ARG A 31 -5.00 21.87 7.28
CA ARG A 31 -4.49 22.09 8.64
C ARG A 31 -3.62 23.33 8.74
N TRP A 32 -2.86 23.63 7.69
CA TRP A 32 -2.02 24.82 7.64
C TRP A 32 -2.85 26.10 7.66
N GLN A 33 -3.95 26.13 6.89
CA GLN A 33 -4.89 27.26 6.87
C GLN A 33 -5.59 27.43 8.22
N ASN A 34 -5.79 26.33 8.94
CA ASN A 34 -6.41 26.29 10.26
C ASN A 34 -5.39 26.47 11.42
N GLY A 35 -4.11 26.78 11.14
CA GLY A 35 -3.06 26.96 12.15
C GLY A 35 -2.68 25.70 12.94
N ASN A 36 -3.12 24.51 12.50
CA ASN A 36 -3.02 23.24 13.23
C ASN A 36 -2.11 22.22 12.52
N TYR A 37 -1.01 22.69 11.92
CA TYR A 37 -0.03 21.81 11.26
C TYR A 37 0.71 20.93 12.28
N ASN A 38 0.86 19.64 11.97
CA ASN A 38 1.47 18.66 12.88
C ASN A 38 2.77 18.09 12.30
N SER A 39 3.90 18.73 12.64
CA SER A 39 5.23 18.28 12.25
C SER A 39 5.60 16.91 12.81
N ALA A 40 5.10 16.56 14.01
CA ALA A 40 5.40 15.28 14.64
C ALA A 40 4.82 14.10 13.84
N ARG A 41 3.66 14.30 13.19
CA ARG A 41 3.07 13.32 12.27
C ARG A 41 3.99 13.08 11.07
N THR A 42 4.46 14.14 10.43
CA THR A 42 5.36 14.05 9.27
C THR A 42 6.64 13.29 9.62
N ILE A 43 7.23 13.57 10.79
CA ILE A 43 8.43 12.86 11.27
C ILE A 43 8.15 11.37 11.50
N ARG A 44 6.97 11.02 12.07
CA ARG A 44 6.59 9.61 12.28
C ARG A 44 6.43 8.86 10.97
N PHE A 45 5.70 9.42 10.00
CA PHE A 45 5.53 8.79 8.69
C PHE A 45 6.87 8.62 7.96
N SER A 46 7.70 9.66 7.98
CA SER A 46 9.05 9.59 7.41
C SER A 46 9.92 8.54 8.10
N SER A 47 9.89 8.46 9.43
CA SER A 47 10.70 7.51 10.20
C SER A 47 10.28 6.06 9.97
N LEU A 48 8.97 5.78 9.95
CA LEU A 48 8.45 4.45 9.66
C LEU A 48 8.85 3.98 8.25
N ILE A 49 8.80 4.89 7.28
CA ILE A 49 9.22 4.58 5.92
C ILE A 49 10.73 4.37 5.85
N LEU A 50 11.52 5.27 6.45
CA LEU A 50 12.97 5.26 6.34
C LEU A 50 13.63 4.10 7.09
N PHE A 51 13.17 3.76 8.29
CA PHE A 51 13.81 2.76 9.13
C PHE A 51 13.19 1.37 9.06
N TRP A 52 11.94 1.24 8.57
CA TRP A 52 11.24 -0.04 8.58
C TRP A 52 10.83 -0.51 7.19
N ILE A 53 10.03 0.29 6.47
CA ILE A 53 9.51 -0.14 5.15
C ILE A 53 10.64 -0.19 4.11
N ALA A 54 11.41 0.88 3.99
CA ALA A 54 12.40 1.01 2.93
C ALA A 54 13.52 -0.06 3.00
N PRO A 55 14.03 -0.49 4.18
CA PRO A 55 14.96 -1.63 4.27
C PRO A 55 14.39 -2.97 3.81
N ILE A 56 13.12 -3.24 4.14
CA ILE A 56 12.45 -4.49 3.76
C ILE A 56 12.21 -4.48 2.25
N THR A 57 11.67 -3.38 1.71
CA THR A 57 11.41 -3.20 0.29
C THR A 57 12.69 -3.25 -0.54
N TYR A 58 13.79 -2.67 -0.05
CA TYR A 58 15.08 -2.73 -0.72
C TYR A 58 15.60 -4.16 -0.86
N ARG A 59 15.55 -4.94 0.23
CA ARG A 59 15.94 -6.36 0.20
C ARG A 59 15.05 -7.17 -0.75
N TRP A 60 13.75 -6.88 -0.77
CA TRP A 60 12.82 -7.53 -1.68
C TRP A 60 13.15 -7.24 -3.16
N PHE A 61 13.43 -5.99 -3.51
CA PHE A 61 13.86 -5.64 -4.88
C PHE A 61 15.19 -6.29 -5.27
N LEU A 62 16.14 -6.41 -4.34
CA LEU A 62 17.39 -7.15 -4.60
C LEU A 62 17.14 -8.64 -4.89
N LEU A 63 16.15 -9.26 -4.24
CA LEU A 63 15.76 -10.65 -4.53
C LEU A 63 15.10 -10.75 -5.91
N LEU A 64 14.23 -9.81 -6.26
CA LEU A 64 13.63 -9.73 -7.60
C LEU A 64 14.67 -9.50 -8.70
N GLU A 65 15.78 -8.83 -8.40
CA GLU A 65 16.89 -8.66 -9.35
C GLU A 65 17.65 -9.94 -9.67
N LYS A 66 17.69 -10.91 -8.74
CA LYS A 66 18.33 -12.22 -8.96
C LYS A 66 17.57 -13.12 -9.92
N LEU A 67 16.32 -12.77 -10.26
CA LEU A 67 15.55 -13.49 -11.28
C LEU A 67 16.26 -13.37 -12.64
N LYS A 68 16.47 -14.53 -13.28
CA LYS A 68 17.06 -14.64 -14.63
C LYS A 68 15.98 -14.96 -15.66
N GLY A 69 16.14 -14.45 -16.87
CA GLY A 69 15.22 -14.68 -17.99
C GLY A 69 15.34 -13.60 -19.06
N ASP A 70 14.50 -13.69 -20.09
CA ASP A 70 14.48 -12.71 -21.18
C ASP A 70 14.28 -11.29 -20.68
N ALA A 71 15.11 -10.37 -21.17
CA ALA A 71 15.13 -8.96 -20.75
C ALA A 71 13.78 -8.26 -20.98
N SER A 72 13.01 -8.68 -21.99
CA SER A 72 11.67 -8.17 -22.29
C SER A 72 10.60 -8.70 -21.32
N LEU A 73 10.78 -9.92 -20.79
CA LEU A 73 9.83 -10.58 -19.88
C LEU A 73 10.19 -10.43 -18.40
N LEU A 74 11.41 -9.99 -18.11
CA LEU A 74 11.91 -9.87 -16.75
C LEU A 74 11.11 -8.90 -15.87
N PRO A 75 10.69 -7.71 -16.36
CA PRO A 75 9.80 -6.83 -15.60
C PRO A 75 8.45 -7.49 -15.28
N LEU A 76 7.90 -8.26 -16.24
CA LEU A 76 6.64 -8.98 -16.07
C LEU A 76 6.78 -10.09 -15.02
N LYS A 77 7.85 -10.89 -15.07
CA LYS A 77 8.11 -11.94 -14.06
C LYS A 77 8.24 -11.38 -12.65
N ARG A 78 9.00 -10.28 -12.49
CA ARG A 78 9.23 -9.64 -11.19
C ARG A 78 7.93 -9.19 -10.55
N MET A 79 7.05 -8.57 -11.34
CA MET A 79 5.80 -8.04 -10.82
C MET A 79 4.71 -9.10 -10.68
N ILE A 80 4.72 -10.19 -11.47
CA ILE A 80 3.90 -11.37 -11.15
C ILE A 80 4.31 -11.91 -9.77
N LEU A 81 5.61 -12.07 -9.50
CA LEU A 81 6.11 -12.53 -8.21
C LEU A 81 5.69 -11.61 -7.05
N ASP A 82 5.81 -10.31 -7.26
CA ASP A 82 5.44 -9.28 -6.30
C ASP A 82 3.93 -9.35 -5.95
N GLN A 83 3.09 -9.49 -6.96
CA GLN A 83 1.64 -9.60 -6.82
C GLN A 83 1.19 -10.96 -6.27
N SER A 84 1.93 -12.05 -6.51
CA SER A 84 1.59 -13.38 -6.01
C SER A 84 2.04 -13.66 -4.58
N LEU A 85 3.06 -12.94 -4.09
CA LEU A 85 3.67 -13.22 -2.78
C LEU A 85 3.59 -12.01 -1.84
N ALA A 86 4.16 -10.87 -2.24
CA ALA A 86 4.26 -9.71 -1.37
C ALA A 86 2.90 -9.02 -1.18
N ALA A 87 2.15 -8.81 -2.26
CA ALA A 87 0.84 -8.16 -2.20
C ALA A 87 -0.18 -8.88 -1.28
N PRO A 88 -0.37 -10.21 -1.34
CA PRO A 88 -1.27 -10.91 -0.42
C PRO A 88 -0.78 -10.90 1.03
N LEU A 89 0.55 -10.99 1.26
CA LEU A 89 1.12 -10.88 2.61
C LEU A 89 0.91 -9.49 3.21
N PHE A 90 1.13 -8.43 2.43
CA PHE A 90 0.90 -7.05 2.87
C PHE A 90 -0.59 -6.77 3.10
N THR A 91 -1.46 -7.23 2.21
CA THR A 91 -2.92 -7.06 2.35
C THR A 91 -3.44 -7.78 3.59
N PHE A 92 -2.99 -9.03 3.81
CA PHE A 92 -3.32 -9.80 5.00
C PHE A 92 -2.82 -9.12 6.28
N SER A 93 -1.55 -8.67 6.28
CA SER A 93 -0.97 -7.96 7.42
C SER A 93 -1.72 -6.66 7.72
N PHE A 94 -2.09 -5.90 6.69
CA PHE A 94 -2.84 -4.65 6.84
C PHE A 94 -4.22 -4.90 7.48
N ILE A 95 -4.99 -5.84 6.95
CA ILE A 95 -6.32 -6.19 7.47
C ILE A 95 -6.22 -6.74 8.91
N ALA A 96 -5.23 -7.59 9.19
CA ALA A 96 -5.01 -8.14 10.52
C ALA A 96 -4.65 -7.05 11.54
N ASN A 97 -3.75 -6.14 11.20
CA ASN A 97 -3.38 -5.02 12.09
C ASN A 97 -4.55 -4.06 12.32
N LEU A 98 -5.33 -3.76 11.27
CA LEU A 98 -6.51 -2.91 11.37
C LEU A 98 -7.55 -3.49 12.35
N HIS A 99 -7.83 -4.78 12.25
CA HIS A 99 -8.76 -5.46 13.16
C HIS A 99 -8.26 -5.58 14.61
N ILE A 100 -6.96 -5.80 14.81
CA ILE A 100 -6.35 -5.79 16.15
C ILE A 100 -6.52 -4.41 16.79
N LEU A 101 -6.31 -3.34 16.01
CA LEU A 101 -6.49 -1.96 16.48
C LEU A 101 -7.96 -1.61 16.75
N GLU A 102 -8.91 -2.28 16.11
CA GLU A 102 -10.35 -2.13 16.31
C GLU A 102 -10.91 -3.00 17.45
N GLY A 103 -10.09 -3.84 18.08
CA GLY A 103 -10.50 -4.70 19.20
C GLY A 103 -11.29 -5.95 18.81
N ASN A 104 -11.32 -6.29 17.51
CA ASN A 104 -12.05 -7.43 16.98
C ASN A 104 -11.24 -8.75 17.12
N SER A 105 -11.95 -9.88 17.23
CA SER A 105 -11.36 -11.22 17.25
C SER A 105 -10.65 -11.54 15.92
N PRO A 106 -9.39 -12.03 15.91
CA PRO A 106 -8.62 -12.33 14.70
C PRO A 106 -9.26 -13.39 13.77
N LYS A 107 -10.11 -14.27 14.32
CA LYS A 107 -10.80 -15.31 13.56
C LYS A 107 -12.00 -14.76 12.78
N ASP A 108 -12.78 -13.88 13.40
CA ASP A 108 -13.97 -13.27 12.77
C ASP A 108 -13.55 -12.28 11.67
N ALA A 109 -12.41 -11.61 11.86
CA ALA A 109 -11.76 -10.77 10.87
C ALA A 109 -11.43 -11.51 9.56
N LEU A 110 -10.93 -12.75 9.68
CA LEU A 110 -10.47 -13.54 8.54
C LEU A 110 -11.62 -14.10 7.71
N GLU A 111 -12.69 -14.54 8.36
CA GLU A 111 -13.91 -15.01 7.70
C GLU A 111 -14.63 -13.88 6.96
N LYS A 112 -14.74 -12.69 7.56
CA LYS A 112 -15.35 -11.52 6.93
C LYS A 112 -14.53 -10.96 5.78
N ALA A 113 -13.20 -10.86 5.94
CA ALA A 113 -12.31 -10.42 4.85
C ALA A 113 -12.43 -11.32 3.62
N LYS A 114 -12.57 -12.65 3.80
CA LYS A 114 -12.80 -13.57 2.68
C LYS A 114 -14.13 -13.35 1.96
N ARG A 115 -15.14 -12.80 2.63
CA ARG A 115 -16.49 -12.60 2.09
C ARG A 115 -16.63 -11.29 1.31
N ASP A 116 -15.92 -10.23 1.73
CA ASP A 116 -16.01 -8.90 1.13
C ASP A 116 -14.83 -8.55 0.20
N ILE A 117 -13.80 -9.41 0.12
CA ILE A 117 -12.77 -9.30 -0.91
C ILE A 117 -13.38 -9.71 -2.25
N ILE A 118 -13.83 -8.70 -3.01
CA ILE A 118 -14.01 -8.85 -4.45
C ILE A 118 -12.60 -9.00 -5.04
N PRO A 119 -12.32 -10.05 -5.83
CA PRO A 119 -11.03 -10.22 -6.48
C PRO A 119 -10.94 -9.28 -7.70
N VAL A 120 -10.91 -7.97 -7.45
CA VAL A 120 -10.71 -6.95 -8.48
C VAL A 120 -9.29 -6.98 -9.03
N TRP A 121 -8.31 -7.42 -8.24
CA TRP A 121 -6.91 -7.43 -8.63
C TRP A 121 -6.58 -8.28 -9.87
N PRO A 122 -7.09 -9.52 -10.03
CA PRO A 122 -6.91 -10.29 -11.26
C PRO A 122 -7.34 -9.55 -12.53
N LEU A 123 -8.49 -8.87 -12.51
CA LEU A 123 -8.98 -8.10 -13.66
C LEU A 123 -8.13 -6.84 -13.91
N VAL A 124 -7.74 -6.14 -12.85
CA VAL A 124 -6.86 -4.97 -12.93
C VAL A 124 -5.50 -5.36 -13.50
N GLN A 125 -4.94 -6.49 -13.05
CA GLN A 125 -3.69 -7.00 -13.61
C GLN A 125 -3.83 -7.45 -15.06
N LEU A 126 -4.98 -8.01 -15.46
CA LEU A 126 -5.25 -8.36 -16.85
C LEU A 126 -5.20 -7.12 -17.75
N ILE A 127 -5.91 -6.06 -17.38
CA ILE A 127 -5.90 -4.77 -18.10
C ILE A 127 -4.47 -4.19 -18.11
N ASN A 128 -3.79 -4.24 -16.97
CA ASN A 128 -2.44 -3.73 -16.81
C ASN A 128 -1.43 -4.39 -17.77
N PHE A 129 -1.54 -5.69 -18.03
CA PHE A 129 -0.60 -6.40 -18.90
C PHE A 129 -0.97 -6.41 -20.37
N TYR A 130 -2.26 -6.54 -20.67
CA TYR A 130 -2.71 -6.65 -22.05
C TYR A 130 -2.93 -5.30 -22.73
N LEU A 131 -3.45 -4.31 -22.01
CA LEU A 131 -3.86 -3.04 -22.61
C LEU A 131 -2.83 -1.93 -22.43
N LEU A 132 -1.98 -2.00 -21.40
CA LEU A 132 -1.09 -0.90 -21.04
C LEU A 132 0.38 -1.12 -21.43
N PRO A 133 1.00 -0.15 -22.13
CA PRO A 133 2.45 -0.09 -22.32
C PRO A 133 3.18 -0.05 -20.99
N LEU A 134 4.38 -0.66 -20.93
CA LEU A 134 5.17 -0.83 -19.70
C LEU A 134 5.29 0.44 -18.83
N ARG A 135 5.44 1.60 -19.46
CA ARG A 135 5.57 2.91 -18.78
C ARG A 135 4.33 3.37 -18.01
N TYR A 136 3.13 2.92 -18.39
CA TYR A 136 1.86 3.32 -17.74
C TYR A 136 1.36 2.30 -16.72
N ARG A 137 1.96 1.11 -16.68
CA ARG A 137 1.48 0.00 -15.84
C ARG A 137 1.50 0.34 -14.36
N VAL A 138 2.61 0.93 -13.91
CA VAL A 138 2.77 1.34 -12.51
C VAL A 138 1.76 2.43 -12.17
N ILE A 139 1.59 3.44 -13.02
CA ILE A 139 0.65 4.54 -12.80
C ILE A 139 -0.79 4.02 -12.70
N PHE A 140 -1.18 3.10 -13.58
CA PHE A 140 -2.50 2.49 -13.56
C PHE A 140 -2.75 1.66 -12.30
N VAL A 141 -1.79 0.82 -11.91
CA VAL A 141 -1.90 0.03 -10.66
C VAL A 141 -2.00 0.93 -9.44
N GLN A 142 -1.20 1.99 -9.37
CA GLN A 142 -1.27 2.96 -8.26
C GLN A 142 -2.59 3.73 -8.26
N PHE A 143 -3.10 4.09 -9.43
CA PHE A 143 -4.39 4.76 -9.58
C PHE A 143 -5.54 3.86 -9.09
N VAL A 144 -5.61 2.61 -9.53
CA VAL A 144 -6.63 1.66 -9.06
C VAL A 144 -6.45 1.34 -7.58
N GLY A 145 -5.21 1.22 -7.10
CA GLY A 145 -4.89 1.01 -5.69
C GLY A 145 -5.42 2.12 -4.79
N LEU A 146 -5.49 3.37 -5.27
CA LEU A 146 -6.10 4.48 -4.54
C LEU A 146 -7.60 4.25 -4.29
N PHE A 147 -8.36 3.85 -5.33
CA PHE A 147 -9.77 3.52 -5.18
C PHE A 147 -10.00 2.30 -4.29
N TRP A 148 -9.10 1.31 -4.37
CA TRP A 148 -9.16 0.14 -3.50
C TRP A 148 -8.93 0.50 -2.02
N ASN A 149 -7.95 1.34 -1.73
CA ASN A 149 -7.70 1.82 -0.37
C ASN A 149 -8.87 2.66 0.17
N MET A 150 -9.50 3.48 -0.69
CA MET A 150 -10.73 4.19 -0.33
C MET A 150 -11.89 3.24 -0.04
N TYR A 151 -12.08 2.20 -0.86
CA TYR A 151 -13.10 1.18 -0.64
C TYR A 151 -12.88 0.44 0.67
N LEU A 152 -11.65 -0.02 0.95
CA LEU A 152 -11.31 -0.68 2.20
C LEU A 152 -11.61 0.23 3.40
N SER A 153 -11.18 1.50 3.34
CA SER A 153 -11.47 2.47 4.40
C SER A 153 -12.97 2.68 4.63
N TYR A 154 -13.78 2.66 3.58
CA TYR A 154 -15.23 2.83 3.67
C TYR A 154 -15.93 1.57 4.21
N ALA A 155 -15.57 0.40 3.67
CA ALA A 155 -16.12 -0.89 4.09
C ALA A 155 -15.83 -1.15 5.58
N THR A 156 -14.61 -0.86 6.03
CA THR A 156 -14.24 -0.99 7.44
C THR A 156 -15.04 -0.03 8.34
N GLN A 157 -15.24 1.23 7.96
CA GLN A 157 -16.00 2.18 8.79
C GLN A 157 -17.50 1.84 8.94
N ILE A 158 -18.14 1.32 7.89
CA ILE A 158 -19.55 0.89 7.99
C ILE A 158 -19.70 -0.24 9.02
N GLU A 159 -18.72 -1.15 9.07
CA GLU A 159 -18.73 -2.25 10.02
C GLU A 159 -18.53 -1.78 11.46
N THR A 160 -17.55 -0.90 11.72
CA THR A 160 -17.36 -0.32 13.07
C THR A 160 -18.64 0.33 13.56
N LYS A 161 -19.35 1.03 12.68
CA LYS A 161 -20.61 1.73 13.00
C LYS A 161 -21.76 0.77 13.31
N LYS A 162 -21.84 -0.39 12.64
CA LYS A 162 -22.82 -1.45 12.93
C LYS A 162 -22.54 -2.17 14.25
N THR A 163 -21.27 -2.39 14.60
CA THR A 163 -20.90 -3.04 15.86
C THR A 163 -21.07 -2.10 17.06
N SER A 164 -20.94 -0.79 16.87
CA SER A 164 -21.17 0.22 17.92
C SER A 164 -22.65 0.58 18.15
N ASP A 165 -23.56 0.14 17.28
CA ASP A 165 -24.99 0.45 17.36
C ASP A 165 -25.81 -0.85 17.24
N PRO A 166 -25.88 -1.68 18.30
CA PRO A 166 -26.53 -2.99 18.25
C PRO A 166 -28.08 -2.94 18.20
N GLU A 167 -28.71 -1.77 18.18
CA GLU A 167 -30.17 -1.62 18.11
C GLU A 167 -30.63 -0.61 17.06
N LYS A 168 -30.89 -1.10 15.84
CA LYS A 168 -32.11 -0.81 15.05
C LYS A 168 -32.48 -2.02 14.19
#